data_AF-A0A953AZR4-F1
#
_entry.id   AF-A0A953AZR4-F1
#
_cell.length_a   1.000
_cell.length_b   1.000
_cell.length_c   1.000
_cell.angle_alpha   90.00
_cell.angle_beta   90.00
_cell.angle_gamma   90.00
#
_symmetry.space_group_name_H-M   'P 1'
#
loop_
_entity.id
_entity.type
_entity.pdbx_description
1 polymer ?
#
loop_
_entity_poly.entity_id
_entity_poly.type
_entity_poly.pdbx_seq_one_letter_code
_entity_poly.pdbx_strand_id
1 'polypeptide(L)'
;YETLDGIARWLVEQGVPQAQAADYVAGLVAAWGAATAGQRDFARLRAESQTRGGLNEQAMALLAAQGHFARLHETLDAVLARLTAAERSEK
;
A
#
# COMPACT_ATOMS: atom_id res chain seq x y z
N TYR A 1 9.79 -0.23 3.37
CA TYR A 1 10.32 -0.72 2.09
C TYR A 1 9.86 -2.15 1.76
N GLU A 2 9.45 -2.96 2.73
CA GLU A 2 8.96 -4.34 2.51
C GLU A 2 7.92 -4.48 1.39
N THR A 3 6.91 -3.60 1.35
CA THR A 3 5.90 -3.62 0.28
C THR A 3 6.50 -3.43 -1.12
N LEU A 4 7.51 -2.55 -1.24
CA LEU A 4 8.17 -2.26 -2.51
C LEU A 4 9.03 -3.46 -2.93
N ASP A 5 9.76 -4.05 -1.99
CA ASP A 5 10.57 -5.25 -2.22
C ASP A 5 9.69 -6.44 -2.63
N GLY A 6 8.56 -6.65 -1.95
CA GLY A 6 7.61 -7.73 -2.29
C GLY A 6 7.08 -7.62 -3.73
N ILE A 7 6.73 -6.40 -4.17
CA ILE A 7 6.28 -6.18 -5.56
C ILE A 7 7.43 -6.40 -6.55
N ALA A 8 8.63 -5.85 -6.26
CA ALA A 8 9.78 -6.00 -7.13
C ALA A 8 10.21 -7.46 -7.29
N ARG A 9 10.20 -8.23 -6.19
CA ARG A 9 10.47 -9.67 -6.20
C ARG A 9 9.45 -10.44 -7.02
N TRP A 10 8.16 -10.13 -6.85
CA TRP A 10 7.12 -10.76 -7.65
C TRP A 10 7.31 -10.49 -9.15
N LEU A 11 7.67 -9.26 -9.55
CA LEU A 11 7.98 -8.93 -10.94
C LEU A 11 9.18 -9.75 -11.46
N VAL A 12 10.22 -9.92 -10.65
CA VAL A 12 11.38 -10.78 -10.99
C VAL A 12 10.95 -12.23 -11.17
N GLU A 13 10.07 -12.75 -10.31
CA GLU A 13 9.50 -14.10 -10.45
C GLU A 13 8.67 -14.26 -11.74
N GLN A 14 8.10 -13.17 -12.26
CA GLN A 14 7.43 -13.14 -13.56
C GLN A 14 8.38 -12.93 -14.76
N GLY A 15 9.70 -12.88 -14.52
CA GLY A 15 10.72 -12.74 -15.57
C GLY A 15 11.14 -11.31 -15.89
N VAL A 16 10.73 -10.31 -15.10
CA VAL A 16 11.19 -8.92 -15.28
C VAL A 16 12.62 -8.79 -14.74
N PRO A 17 13.56 -8.18 -15.48
CA PRO A 17 14.92 -7.94 -14.97
C PRO A 17 14.91 -7.14 -13.67
N GLN A 18 15.76 -7.51 -12.71
CA GLN A 18 15.79 -6.90 -11.37
C GLN A 18 15.88 -5.37 -11.39
N ALA A 19 16.74 -4.80 -12.23
CA ALA A 19 16.87 -3.35 -12.38
C ALA A 19 15.56 -2.71 -12.86
N GLN A 20 14.91 -3.31 -13.87
CA GLN A 20 13.64 -2.81 -14.40
C GLN A 20 12.49 -2.95 -13.38
N ALA A 21 12.46 -4.04 -12.61
CA ALA A 21 11.48 -4.22 -11.54
C ALA A 21 11.64 -3.15 -10.45
N ALA A 22 12.87 -2.88 -10.02
CA ALA A 22 13.17 -1.85 -9.04
C ALA A 22 12.80 -0.44 -9.55
N ASP A 23 13.21 -0.10 -10.78
CA ASP A 23 12.92 1.19 -11.41
C ASP A 23 11.41 1.41 -11.57
N TYR A 24 10.68 0.38 -11.98
CA TYR A 24 9.23 0.43 -12.13
C TYR A 24 8.53 0.70 -10.79
N VAL A 25 8.87 -0.04 -9.74
CA VAL A 25 8.25 0.12 -8.41
C VAL A 25 8.60 1.47 -7.80
N ALA A 26 9.86 1.93 -7.95
CA ALA A 26 10.27 3.26 -7.50
C ALA A 26 9.48 4.36 -8.22
N GLY A 27 9.35 4.26 -9.54
CA GLY A 27 8.56 5.19 -10.35
C GLY A 27 7.08 5.21 -9.97
N LEU A 28 6.48 4.04 -9.73
CA LEU A 28 5.10 3.91 -9.29
C LEU A 28 4.84 4.63 -7.96
N VAL A 29 5.71 4.42 -6.96
CA VAL A 29 5.58 5.05 -5.64
C VAL A 29 5.80 6.56 -5.74
N ALA A 30 6.75 7.03 -6.56
CA ALA A 30 6.95 8.45 -6.80
C ALA A 30 5.72 9.11 -7.43
N ALA A 31 5.11 8.45 -8.43
CA ALA A 31 3.89 8.94 -9.07
C ALA A 31 2.71 9.01 -8.10
N TRP A 32 2.54 8.03 -7.22
CA TRP A 32 1.52 8.07 -6.17
C TRP A 32 1.77 9.17 -5.15
N GLY A 33 3.02 9.38 -4.74
CA GLY A 33 3.40 10.50 -3.87
C GLY A 33 3.00 11.85 -4.49
N ALA A 34 3.29 12.04 -5.78
CA ALA A 34 2.89 13.24 -6.51
C ALA A 34 1.35 13.37 -6.62
N ALA A 35 0.64 12.28 -6.95
CA ALA A 35 -0.81 12.30 -7.11
C ALA A 35 -1.58 12.56 -5.81
N THR A 36 -1.03 12.16 -4.67
CA THR A 36 -1.64 12.33 -3.35
C THR A 36 -1.28 13.66 -2.68
N ALA A 37 -0.27 14.37 -3.19
CA ALA A 37 0.19 15.63 -2.61
C ALA A 37 -0.94 16.67 -2.56
N GLY A 38 -1.22 17.18 -1.35
CA GLY A 38 -2.27 18.17 -1.10
C GLY A 38 -3.71 17.64 -1.16
N GLN A 39 -3.91 16.35 -1.46
CA GLN A 39 -5.24 15.73 -1.48
C GLN A 39 -5.69 15.36 -0.07
N ARG A 40 -7.00 15.48 0.19
CA ARG A 40 -7.63 15.12 1.47
C ARG A 40 -8.68 14.02 1.35
N ASP A 41 -9.11 13.73 0.12
CA ASP A 41 -10.12 12.71 -0.18
C ASP A 41 -9.51 11.58 -1.00
N PHE A 42 -8.93 10.60 -0.30
CA PHE A 42 -8.35 9.41 -0.92
C PHE A 42 -9.44 8.46 -1.45
N ALA A 43 -10.68 8.56 -0.96
CA ALA A 43 -11.77 7.74 -1.47
C ALA A 43 -12.13 8.16 -2.91
N ARG A 44 -12.13 9.47 -3.19
CA ARG A 44 -12.28 10.00 -4.55
C ARG A 44 -11.15 9.55 -5.48
N LEU A 45 -9.88 9.70 -5.07
CA LEU A 45 -8.74 9.28 -5.90
C LEU A 45 -8.80 7.78 -6.25
N ARG A 46 -9.22 6.94 -5.30
CA ARG A 46 -9.45 5.52 -5.53
C ARG A 46 -10.57 5.27 -6.55
N ALA A 47 -11.69 5.99 -6.45
CA ALA A 47 -12.79 5.84 -7.40
C ALA A 47 -12.38 6.29 -8.82
N GLU A 48 -11.64 7.39 -8.94
CA GLU A 48 -11.15 7.93 -10.21
C GLU A 48 -10.09 7.05 -10.89
N SER A 49 -9.39 6.21 -10.12
CA SER A 49 -8.36 5.28 -10.63
C SER A 49 -8.91 3.90 -10.99
N GLN A 50 -10.23 3.69 -10.91
CA GLN A 50 -10.87 2.41 -11.20
C GLN A 50 -11.87 2.53 -12.34
N THR A 51 -11.91 1.49 -13.17
CA THR A 51 -12.95 1.30 -14.19
C THR A 51 -13.78 0.08 -13.84
N ARG A 52 -15.07 0.07 -14.23
CA ARG A 52 -15.98 -1.05 -13.98
C ARG A 52 -15.45 -2.32 -14.67
N GLY A 53 -15.22 -3.36 -13.88
CA GLY A 53 -14.61 -4.63 -14.32
C GLY A 53 -13.11 -4.52 -14.60
N GLY A 54 -12.46 -3.41 -14.24
CA GLY A 54 -11.05 -3.17 -14.49
C GLY A 54 -10.12 -3.84 -13.49
N LEU A 55 -8.83 -3.92 -13.84
CA LEU A 55 -7.81 -4.60 -13.04
C LEU A 55 -7.67 -4.01 -11.63
N ASN A 56 -7.77 -2.68 -11.48
CA ASN A 56 -7.65 -2.02 -10.18
C ASN A 56 -8.85 -2.33 -9.26
N GLU A 57 -10.06 -2.40 -9.81
CA GLU A 57 -11.25 -2.81 -9.05
C GLU A 57 -11.11 -4.27 -8.61
N GLN A 58 -10.72 -5.16 -9.52
CA GLN A 58 -10.51 -6.58 -9.23
C GLN A 58 -9.44 -6.79 -8.14
N ALA A 59 -8.29 -6.12 -8.24
CA ALA A 59 -7.22 -6.22 -7.26
C ALA A 59 -7.70 -5.76 -5.86
N MET A 60 -8.43 -4.65 -5.79
CA MET A 60 -8.98 -4.14 -4.53
C MET A 60 -10.01 -5.09 -3.91
N ALA A 61 -10.87 -5.69 -4.73
CA ALA A 61 -11.84 -6.67 -4.26
C ALA A 61 -11.16 -7.93 -3.69
N LEU A 62 -10.10 -8.42 -4.35
CA LEU A 62 -9.32 -9.57 -3.86
C LEU A 62 -8.61 -9.26 -2.53
N LEU A 63 -7.97 -8.09 -2.43
CA LEU A 63 -7.33 -7.66 -1.18
C LEU A 63 -8.35 -7.52 -0.04
N ALA A 64 -9.51 -6.94 -0.31
CA ALA A 64 -10.58 -6.80 0.66
C ALA A 64 -11.13 -8.16 1.12
N ALA A 65 -11.38 -9.08 0.20
CA ALA A 65 -11.85 -10.43 0.49
C ALA A 65 -10.86 -11.23 1.36
N GLN A 66 -9.56 -10.95 1.21
CA GLN A 66 -8.51 -11.52 2.05
C GLN A 66 -8.33 -10.80 3.40
N GLY A 67 -9.17 -9.82 3.73
CA GLY A 67 -9.10 -9.08 5.00
C GLY A 67 -7.84 -8.21 5.12
N HIS A 68 -7.22 -7.82 4.01
CA HIS A 68 -5.96 -7.05 4.02
C HIS A 68 -6.07 -5.75 4.83
N PHE A 69 -7.11 -4.95 4.56
CA PHE A 69 -7.29 -3.65 5.23
C PHE A 69 -7.65 -3.78 6.72
N ALA A 70 -8.39 -4.83 7.11
CA ALA A 70 -8.68 -5.10 8.51
C ALA A 70 -7.40 -5.43 9.29
N ARG A 71 -6.55 -6.30 8.73
CA ARG A 71 -5.25 -6.65 9.33
C ARG A 71 -4.29 -5.45 9.40
N LEU A 72 -4.37 -4.54 8.43
CA LEU A 72 -3.61 -3.28 8.50
C LEU A 72 -4.05 -2.43 9.69
N HIS A 73 -5.36 -2.28 9.93
CA HIS A 73 -5.86 -1.55 11.10
C HIS A 73 -5.43 -2.20 12.41
N GLU A 74 -5.57 -3.53 12.53
CA GLU A 74 -5.12 -4.28 13.71
C GLU A 74 -3.62 -4.08 13.99
N THR A 75 -2.80 -4.05 12.93
CA THR A 75 -1.36 -3.77 13.05
C THR A 75 -1.09 -2.36 13.57
N LEU A 76 -1.84 -1.36 13.09
CA LEU A 76 -1.71 0.02 13.55
C LEU A 76 -2.17 0.17 15.01
N ASP A 77 -3.26 -0.48 15.39
CA ASP A 77 -3.77 -0.48 16.76
C ASP A 77 -2.75 -1.08 17.74
N ALA A 78 -2.10 -2.20 17.36
CA ALA A 78 -1.05 -2.81 18.16
C ALA A 78 0.16 -1.87 18.35
N VAL A 79 0.56 -1.14 17.30
CA VAL A 79 1.63 -0.14 17.39
C VAL A 79 1.23 1.01 18.32
N LEU A 80 0.01 1.53 18.18
CA LEU A 80 -0.52 2.59 19.04
C LEU A 80 -0.56 2.16 20.51
N ALA A 81 -1.03 0.95 20.80
CA ALA A 81 -1.08 0.40 22.16
C ALA A 81 0.31 0.40 22.81
N ARG A 82 1.35 0.00 22.07
CA ARG A 82 2.74 0.03 22.53
C ARG A 82 3.23 1.45 22.83
N LEU A 83 2.95 2.41 21.94
CA LEU A 83 3.38 3.80 22.11
C LEU A 83 2.74 4.43 23.36
N THR A 84 1.43 4.27 23.53
CA THR A 84 0.74 4.84 24.70
C THR A 84 1.16 4.18 26.02
N ALA A 85 1.55 2.90 26.02
CA ALA A 85 2.06 2.24 27.20
C ALA A 85 3.44 2.78 27.63
N ALA A 86 4.30 3.12 26.65
CA ALA A 86 5.59 3.74 26.91
C ALA A 86 5.43 5.14 27.55
N GLU A 87 4.54 5.98 27.00
CA GLU A 87 4.25 7.32 27.53
C GLU A 87 3.71 7.31 28.96
N ARG A 88 2.93 6.27 29.33
CA ARG A 88 2.43 6.10 30.70
C ARG A 88 3.50 5.60 31.68
N SER A 89 4.57 4.98 31.20
CA SER A 89 5.65 4.45 32.02
C SER A 89 6.74 5.49 32.29
N GLU A 90 6.78 6.58 31.52
CA GLU A 90 7.68 7.73 31.70
C GLU A 90 7.09 8.83 32.59
N LYS A 91 5.81 8.72 32.97
CA LYS A 91 5.12 9.61 33.93
C LYS A 91 5.06 8.97 35.31
#